data_AF-A0A202DK20-F1
#
_entry.id   AF-A0A202DK20-F1
#
_cell.length_a   1.000
_cell.length_b   1.000
_cell.length_c   1.000
_cell.angle_alpha   90.00
_cell.angle_beta   90.00
_cell.angle_gamma   90.00
#
_symmetry.space_group_name_H-M   'P 1'
#
loop_
_entity.id
_entity.type
_entity.pdbx_description
1 polymer ?
#
loop_
_entity_poly.entity_id
_entity_poly.type
_entity_poly.pdbx_seq_one_letter_code
_entity_poly.pdbx_strand_id
1 'polypeptide(L)'
;KGEGFKIKDEIYQITGPYSRNTHRVLLSLDLSDPITAQRKGKREDNDYPISWVKMHGAGRVFYSGFGHNNEIFWNPAILQHFLDGIQWALGDLEADATPSSKK
;
A
#
# COMPACT_ATOMS: atom_id res chain seq x y z
N LYS A 1 -12.82 5.56 -4.89
CA LYS A 1 -12.33 4.35 -4.17
C LYS A 1 -12.34 3.18 -5.16
N GLY A 2 -11.37 2.28 -5.12
CA GLY A 2 -11.36 1.07 -5.96
C GLY A 2 -12.23 -0.06 -5.38
N GLU A 3 -12.39 -1.15 -6.13
CA GLU A 3 -13.30 -2.27 -5.80
C GLU A 3 -12.77 -3.24 -4.72
N GLY A 4 -11.50 -3.13 -4.33
CA GLY A 4 -10.88 -4.01 -3.34
C GLY A 4 -10.70 -5.45 -3.83
N PHE A 5 -9.95 -6.27 -3.09
CA PHE A 5 -9.76 -7.69 -3.37
C PHE A 5 -9.36 -8.44 -2.10
N LYS A 6 -9.54 -9.78 -2.10
CA LYS A 6 -9.09 -10.64 -1.00
C LYS A 6 -7.77 -11.30 -1.36
N ILE A 7 -6.81 -11.22 -0.45
CA ILE A 7 -5.52 -11.90 -0.55
C ILE A 7 -5.06 -12.31 0.85
N LYS A 8 -4.35 -13.44 0.93
CA LYS A 8 -3.78 -13.92 2.18
C LYS A 8 -2.28 -13.66 2.18
N ASP A 9 -1.83 -12.75 3.03
CA ASP A 9 -0.42 -12.47 3.30
C ASP A 9 -0.20 -12.15 4.77
N GLU A 10 1.05 -12.15 5.23
CA GLU A 10 1.39 -11.48 6.49
C GLU A 10 1.48 -9.97 6.23
N ILE A 11 0.66 -9.19 6.93
CA ILE A 11 0.63 -7.72 6.79
C ILE A 11 1.30 -7.06 7.99
N TYR A 12 2.29 -6.21 7.72
CA TYR A 12 3.02 -5.47 8.75
C TYR A 12 2.37 -4.13 9.08
N GLN A 13 2.37 -3.78 10.37
CA GLN A 13 2.07 -2.42 10.80
C GLN A 13 3.32 -1.55 10.63
N ILE A 14 3.23 -0.54 9.77
CA ILE A 14 4.32 0.43 9.60
C ILE A 14 4.45 1.29 10.86
N THR A 15 5.62 1.23 11.50
CA THR A 15 6.05 2.14 12.57
C THR A 15 6.94 3.23 12.00
N GLY A 16 6.73 4.50 12.38
CA GLY A 16 7.50 5.64 11.87
C GLY A 16 6.62 6.76 11.27
N PRO A 17 7.18 7.71 10.49
CA PRO A 17 6.51 8.95 10.06
C PRO A 17 5.42 8.76 8.98
N TYR A 18 4.77 7.58 8.93
CA TYR A 18 3.66 7.34 8.03
C TYR A 18 2.45 8.22 8.41
N SER A 19 1.86 8.84 7.39
CA SER A 19 0.59 9.57 7.48
C SER A 19 0.00 9.74 6.07
N ARG A 20 -1.33 9.74 5.95
CA ARG A 20 -2.04 10.11 4.71
C ARG A 20 -1.80 11.57 4.28
N ASN A 21 -1.24 12.40 5.16
CA ASN A 21 -0.82 13.78 4.87
C ASN A 21 0.49 13.87 4.07
N THR A 22 1.29 12.80 4.08
CA THR A 22 2.61 12.74 3.44
C THR A 22 2.73 11.61 2.42
N HIS A 23 1.84 10.62 2.46
CA HIS A 23 1.87 9.45 1.58
C HIS A 23 0.60 9.37 0.74
N ARG A 24 0.77 9.03 -0.54
CA ARG A 24 -0.33 8.58 -1.41
C ARG A 24 -0.52 7.08 -1.17
N VAL A 25 -1.50 6.73 -0.36
CA VAL A 25 -1.87 5.33 -0.10
C VAL A 25 -2.57 4.75 -1.32
N LEU A 26 -2.05 3.63 -1.81
CA LEU A 26 -2.58 2.88 -2.94
C LEU A 26 -3.47 1.73 -2.45
N LEU A 27 -3.03 1.03 -1.41
CA LEU A 27 -3.73 -0.09 -0.79
C LEU A 27 -3.70 0.06 0.73
N SER A 28 -4.81 -0.26 1.39
CA SER A 28 -4.92 -0.33 2.85
C SER A 28 -5.81 -1.49 3.26
N LEU A 29 -5.56 -2.04 4.44
CA LEU A 29 -6.39 -3.09 5.01
C LEU A 29 -7.81 -2.57 5.22
N ASP A 30 -8.79 -3.31 4.70
CA ASP A 30 -10.20 -3.03 4.95
C ASP A 30 -10.61 -3.68 6.27
N LEU A 31 -10.98 -2.90 7.27
CA LEU A 31 -11.39 -3.41 8.59
C LEU A 31 -12.89 -3.74 8.68
N SER A 32 -13.66 -3.57 7.60
CA SER A 32 -15.05 -4.01 7.56
C SER A 32 -15.18 -5.53 7.37
N ASP A 33 -14.13 -6.20 6.88
CA ASP A 33 -14.07 -7.66 6.80
C ASP A 33 -13.75 -8.28 8.17
N PRO A 34 -14.51 -9.30 8.64
CA PRO A 34 -14.31 -9.88 9.97
C PRO A 34 -12.93 -10.51 10.20
N ILE A 35 -12.26 -11.01 9.15
CA ILE A 35 -10.94 -11.66 9.25
C ILE A 35 -9.88 -10.59 9.50
N THR A 36 -9.90 -9.52 8.71
CA THR A 36 -8.94 -8.43 8.82
C THR A 36 -9.21 -7.55 10.04
N ALA A 37 -10.46 -7.43 10.50
CA ALA A 37 -10.81 -6.76 11.76
C ALA A 37 -10.12 -7.39 12.99
N GLN A 38 -9.75 -8.68 12.91
CA GLN A 38 -9.00 -9.39 13.95
C GLN A 38 -7.48 -9.18 13.87
N ARG A 39 -7.01 -8.21 13.08
CA ARG A 39 -5.59 -7.80 13.03
C ARG A 39 -4.98 -7.62 14.43
N LYS A 40 -3.70 -8.00 14.56
CA LYS A 40 -2.92 -7.81 15.80
C LYS A 40 -2.38 -6.38 15.97
N GLY A 41 -2.41 -5.56 14.91
CA GLY A 41 -1.95 -4.18 14.93
C GLY A 41 -2.79 -3.28 15.85
N LYS A 42 -2.17 -2.25 16.41
CA LYS A 42 -2.75 -1.32 17.40
C LYS A 42 -2.53 0.14 17.04
N ARG A 43 -2.81 0.53 15.80
CA ARG A 43 -2.85 1.96 15.44
C ARG A 43 -4.16 2.59 15.93
N GLU A 44 -4.04 3.76 16.57
CA GLU A 44 -5.18 4.52 17.10
C GLU A 44 -6.12 5.02 15.98
N ASP A 45 -5.57 5.37 14.83
CA ASP A 45 -6.31 5.87 13.66
C ASP A 45 -6.98 4.76 12.83
N ASN A 46 -6.80 3.49 13.21
CA ASN A 46 -7.24 2.31 12.46
C ASN A 46 -6.80 2.31 10.98
N ASP A 47 -5.73 3.04 10.64
CA ASP A 47 -5.25 3.17 9.27
C ASP A 47 -4.04 2.28 9.02
N TYR A 48 -4.25 1.19 8.27
CA TYR A 48 -3.23 0.18 8.00
C TYR A 48 -2.87 0.19 6.51
N PRO A 49 -1.93 1.04 6.06
CA PRO A 49 -1.47 1.06 4.68
C PRO A 49 -0.73 -0.25 4.36
N ILE A 50 -1.03 -0.83 3.20
CA ILE A 50 -0.31 -1.99 2.66
C ILE A 50 0.68 -1.53 1.59
N SER A 51 0.30 -0.54 0.78
CA SER A 51 1.17 0.02 -0.26
C SER A 51 0.91 1.50 -0.46
N TRP A 52 1.95 2.25 -0.77
CA TRP A 52 1.90 3.69 -0.98
C TRP A 52 3.05 4.17 -1.87
N VAL A 53 2.88 5.38 -2.39
CA VAL A 53 3.92 6.15 -3.04
C VAL A 53 4.10 7.50 -2.34
N LYS A 54 5.31 8.07 -2.43
CA LYS A 54 5.56 9.45 -2.03
C LYS A 54 6.73 10.05 -2.79
N MET A 55 6.75 11.37 -2.88
CA MET A 55 7.94 12.11 -3.29
C MET A 55 8.89 12.29 -2.10
N HIS A 56 10.19 12.19 -2.35
CA HIS A 56 11.25 12.53 -1.41
C HIS A 56 12.29 13.40 -2.10
N GLY A 57 12.19 14.72 -1.93
CA GLY A 57 12.88 15.67 -2.79
C GLY A 57 12.43 15.49 -4.24
N ALA A 58 13.38 15.34 -5.16
CA ALA A 58 13.12 14.98 -6.56
C ALA A 58 12.94 13.46 -6.79
N GLY A 59 13.21 12.64 -5.76
CA GLY A 59 13.10 11.18 -5.85
C GLY A 59 11.68 10.66 -5.67
N ARG A 60 11.42 9.49 -6.25
CA ARG A 60 10.15 8.75 -6.13
C ARG A 60 10.37 7.53 -5.24
N VAL A 61 9.50 7.33 -4.24
CA VAL A 61 9.56 6.17 -3.34
C VAL A 61 8.26 5.38 -3.45
N PHE A 62 8.37 4.15 -3.91
CA PHE A 62 7.30 3.16 -3.89
C PHE A 62 7.55 2.16 -2.76
N TYR A 63 6.51 1.85 -1.99
CA TYR A 63 6.53 0.83 -0.95
C TYR A 63 5.36 -0.13 -1.14
N SER A 64 5.63 -1.42 -0.96
CA SER A 64 4.63 -2.48 -0.89
C SER A 64 5.00 -3.44 0.24
N GLY A 65 4.04 -3.71 1.12
CA GLY A 65 4.19 -4.63 2.24
C GLY A 65 3.87 -6.10 1.91
N PHE A 66 3.58 -6.42 0.65
CA PHE A 66 3.34 -7.79 0.21
C PHE A 66 4.65 -8.57 0.02
N GLY A 67 4.57 -9.90 0.15
CA GLY A 67 5.65 -10.82 -0.24
C GLY A 67 6.06 -11.82 0.83
N HIS A 68 5.27 -12.01 1.89
CA HIS A 68 5.57 -13.04 2.90
C HIS A 68 5.20 -14.44 2.41
N ASN A 69 4.02 -14.60 1.80
CA ASN A 69 3.58 -15.86 1.21
C ASN A 69 4.04 -16.01 -0.25
N ASN A 70 4.36 -17.24 -0.66
CA ASN A 70 4.79 -17.53 -2.04
C ASN A 70 3.70 -17.23 -3.07
N GLU A 71 2.43 -17.46 -2.71
CA GLU A 71 1.25 -17.29 -3.55
C GLU A 71 1.07 -15.85 -4.05
N ILE A 72 1.65 -14.88 -3.34
CA ILE A 72 1.66 -13.47 -3.73
C ILE A 72 2.30 -13.30 -5.11
N PHE A 73 3.37 -14.03 -5.38
CA PHE A 73 4.13 -13.96 -6.63
C PHE A 73 3.49 -14.77 -7.78
N TRP A 74 2.33 -15.40 -7.54
CA TRP A 74 1.51 -16.02 -8.59
C TRP A 74 0.24 -15.25 -8.88
N ASN A 75 -0.08 -14.22 -8.08
CA ASN A 75 -1.28 -13.42 -8.27
C ASN A 75 -1.03 -12.32 -9.33
N PRO A 76 -1.71 -12.35 -10.49
CA PRO A 76 -1.44 -11.42 -11.57
C PRO A 76 -1.73 -9.96 -11.20
N ALA A 77 -2.73 -9.70 -10.35
CA ALA A 77 -3.05 -8.34 -9.92
C ALA A 77 -1.93 -7.76 -9.03
N ILE A 78 -1.30 -8.61 -8.19
CA ILE A 78 -0.17 -8.19 -7.36
C ILE A 78 1.09 -8.00 -8.18
N LEU A 79 1.37 -8.91 -9.13
CA LEU A 79 2.50 -8.76 -10.04
C LEU A 79 2.38 -7.48 -10.86
N GLN A 80 1.19 -7.15 -11.36
CA GLN A 80 0.93 -5.88 -12.03
C GLN A 80 1.16 -4.69 -11.10
N HIS A 81 0.66 -4.75 -9.86
CA HIS A 81 0.87 -3.69 -8.87
C HIS A 81 2.36 -3.44 -8.57
N PHE A 82 3.18 -4.50 -8.50
CA PHE A 82 4.62 -4.37 -8.36
C PHE A 82 5.26 -3.74 -9.60
N LEU A 83 4.89 -4.19 -10.80
CA LEU A 83 5.41 -3.64 -12.06
C LEU A 83 5.09 -2.14 -12.16
N ASP A 84 3.83 -1.76 -11.95
CA ASP A 84 3.38 -0.36 -12.00
C ASP A 84 4.12 0.51 -10.97
N GLY A 85 4.28 0.00 -9.74
CA GLY A 85 4.99 0.73 -8.69
C GLY A 85 6.48 0.90 -9.00
N ILE A 86 7.12 -0.11 -9.58
CA ILE A 86 8.52 -0.04 -10.02
C ILE A 86 8.66 0.95 -11.18
N GLN A 87 7.82 0.84 -12.21
CA GLN A 87 7.82 1.76 -13.35
C GLN A 87 7.55 3.20 -12.90
N TRP A 88 6.62 3.40 -11.98
CA TRP A 88 6.37 4.73 -11.41
C TRP A 88 7.59 5.29 -10.68
N ALA A 89 8.27 4.45 -9.88
CA ALA A 89 9.49 4.85 -9.17
C ALA A 89 10.65 5.20 -10.12
N LEU A 90 10.74 4.51 -11.27
CA LEU A 90 11.71 4.78 -12.34
C LEU A 90 11.33 5.96 -13.25
N GLY A 91 10.05 6.38 -13.23
CA GLY A 91 9.53 7.45 -14.09
C GLY A 91 8.97 6.99 -15.42
N ASP A 92 8.86 5.68 -15.65
CA ASP A 92 8.29 5.09 -16.86
C ASP A 92 6.74 5.14 -16.86
N LEU A 93 6.14 5.25 -15.68
CA LEU A 93 4.70 5.37 -15.49
C LEU A 93 4.36 6.66 -14.73
N GLU A 94 3.48 7.47 -15.32
CA GLU A 94 2.96 8.67 -14.68
C GLU A 94 1.79 8.33 -13.74
N ALA A 95 1.88 8.79 -12.49
CA ALA A 95 0.80 8.66 -11.52
C ALA A 95 0.84 9.78 -10.47
N ASP A 96 -0.34 10.15 -9.99
CA ASP A 96 -0.54 11.16 -8.96
C ASP A 96 -0.04 10.69 -7.59
N ALA A 97 1.03 11.32 -7.10
CA ALA A 97 1.60 11.07 -5.78
C ALA A 97 1.16 12.10 -4.72
N THR A 98 0.12 12.89 -4.99
CA THR A 98 -0.47 13.81 -4.01
C THR A 98 -0.93 13.02 -2.78
N PRO A 99 -0.54 13.42 -1.55
CA PRO A 99 -0.93 12.70 -0.34
C PRO A 99 -2.43 12.45 -0.25
N SER A 100 -2.82 11.27 0.23
CA SER A 100 -4.22 10.82 0.16
C SER A 100 -5.22 11.72 0.90
N SER A 101 -4.79 12.49 1.90
CA SER A 101 -5.68 13.44 2.60
C SER A 101 -5.96 14.73 1.83
N LYS A 102 -5.24 14.98 0.72
CA LYS A 102 -5.32 16.19 -0.09
C LYS A 102 -6.01 15.96 -1.44
N LYS A 103 -6.65 14.80 -1.62
CA LYS A 103 -7.38 14.41 -2.83
C LYS A 103 -8.87 14.33 -2.57
#